data_AF-A0A9X6RP65-F1
#
_entry.id   AF-A0A9X6RP65-F1
#
_cell.length_a   1.000
_cell.length_b   1.000
_cell.length_c   1.000
_cell.angle_alpha   90.00
_cell.angle_beta   90.00
_cell.angle_gamma   90.00
#
_symmetry.space_group_name_H-M   'P 1'
#
loop_
_entity.id
_entity.type
_entity.pdbx_description
1 polymer ?
#
loop_
_entity_poly.entity_id
_entity_poly.type
_entity_poly.pdbx_seq_one_letter_code
_entity_poly.pdbx_strand_id
1 'polypeptide(L)'
;MQRAGPVSVPHEGCTFYPDSSDLVSNGSQFVNVPTTICKGSQDILLPDNFNVSLVNADTEALNFGVVRVIVNDNYTPLPYLPHLRYFMLYSRFGTPRFPLNGLLIYNKNYIIHLELDLVNMSGLNKADFNGFIRLKYLVLTRCKITALGKDIFEELGIIADTPALSGIFPHLEYVTIAFNDIEQLDWAFLSPISRHLKRLDLRHNNFRSLISTADSNNPVFLESIKWLYLDASTESSSFVKATPRIYLNCGGTLNSTHTEPFSPECGPADPPTCIPTPQTYNQTTPEPSSRNNCRKIEPLIVSVVSLCLMQLILV
;
A
#
# COMPACT_ATOMS: atom_id res chain seq x y z
N MET A 1 -8.69 -43.27 39.08
CA MET A 1 -9.06 -41.85 38.95
C MET A 1 -7.91 -41.11 38.30
N GLN A 2 -8.01 -40.84 36.99
CA GLN A 2 -7.03 -40.03 36.27
C GLN A 2 -7.21 -38.55 36.66
N ARG A 3 -6.11 -37.88 37.02
CA ARG A 3 -6.07 -36.43 37.20
C ARG A 3 -6.30 -35.78 35.85
N ALA A 4 -7.43 -35.09 35.68
CA ALA A 4 -7.58 -34.09 34.64
C ALA A 4 -6.51 -33.02 34.88
N GLY A 5 -5.60 -32.85 33.91
CA GLY A 5 -4.68 -31.72 33.88
C GLY A 5 -5.45 -30.40 33.76
N PRO A 6 -4.76 -29.26 33.94
CA PRO A 6 -5.39 -27.95 33.84
C PRO A 6 -6.03 -27.80 32.46
N VAL A 7 -7.36 -27.72 32.44
CA VAL A 7 -8.15 -27.33 31.27
C VAL A 7 -7.80 -25.88 30.99
N SER A 8 -7.11 -25.62 29.88
CA SER A 8 -6.83 -24.26 29.42
C SER A 8 -8.15 -23.52 29.26
N VAL A 9 -8.27 -22.37 29.93
CA VAL A 9 -9.43 -21.49 29.84
C VAL A 9 -9.66 -21.14 28.37
N PRO A 10 -10.88 -21.33 27.81
CA PRO A 10 -11.18 -20.85 26.47
C PRO A 10 -10.96 -19.34 26.46
N HIS A 11 -10.09 -18.85 25.58
CA HIS A 11 -9.69 -17.44 25.52
C HIS A 11 -10.89 -16.50 25.69
N GLU A 12 -10.94 -15.77 26.81
CA GLU A 12 -11.98 -14.79 27.15
C GLU A 12 -11.98 -13.54 26.22
N GLY A 13 -11.39 -13.65 25.03
CA GLY A 13 -11.03 -12.49 24.23
C GLY A 13 -11.96 -12.16 23.07
N CYS A 14 -12.76 -13.10 22.57
CA CYS A 14 -13.60 -12.86 21.39
C CYS A 14 -15.06 -12.62 21.79
N THR A 15 -15.58 -11.46 21.40
CA THR A 15 -16.99 -11.08 21.63
C THR A 15 -17.65 -10.80 20.30
N PHE A 16 -18.84 -11.39 20.09
CA PHE A 16 -19.68 -11.13 18.93
C PHE A 16 -20.59 -9.93 19.17
N TYR A 17 -20.62 -9.03 18.19
CA TYR A 17 -21.46 -7.84 18.16
C TYR A 17 -22.34 -7.90 16.91
N PRO A 18 -23.66 -8.12 17.04
CA PRO A 18 -24.55 -8.22 15.88
C PRO A 18 -24.65 -6.90 15.11
N ASP A 19 -24.63 -5.77 15.83
CA ASP A 19 -24.70 -4.41 15.27
C ASP A 19 -23.48 -3.59 15.70
N SER A 20 -22.28 -4.01 15.27
CA SER A 20 -21.08 -3.23 15.60
C SER A 20 -21.03 -1.96 14.76
N SER A 21 -21.03 -0.81 15.44
CA SER A 21 -20.66 0.48 14.82
C SER A 21 -19.15 0.64 14.67
N ASP A 22 -18.35 -0.29 15.19
CA ASP A 22 -16.90 -0.18 15.17
C ASP A 22 -16.34 -0.50 13.77
N LEU A 23 -16.16 0.57 13.01
CA LEU A 23 -14.93 0.89 12.27
C LEU A 23 -14.57 0.10 11.00
N VAL A 24 -15.51 -0.58 10.35
CA VAL A 24 -15.27 -1.02 8.97
C VAL A 24 -15.48 0.16 8.02
N SER A 25 -14.39 0.82 7.64
CA SER A 25 -14.42 1.91 6.66
C SER A 25 -14.22 1.36 5.25
N ASN A 26 -15.27 1.42 4.43
CA ASN A 26 -15.19 1.15 2.99
C ASN A 26 -14.66 2.38 2.21
N GLY A 27 -13.66 3.08 2.77
CA GLY A 27 -13.02 4.26 2.21
C GLY A 27 -13.67 5.60 2.57
N SER A 28 -14.98 5.64 2.81
CA SER A 28 -15.69 6.86 3.27
C SER A 28 -16.97 6.62 4.09
N GLN A 29 -17.47 5.39 4.15
CA GLN A 29 -18.66 5.02 4.91
C GLN A 29 -18.32 3.91 5.90
N PHE A 30 -18.77 4.10 7.14
CA PHE A 30 -18.77 3.04 8.15
C PHE A 30 -19.95 2.12 7.86
N VAL A 31 -19.69 0.82 7.76
CA VAL A 31 -20.73 -0.19 7.55
C VAL A 31 -20.93 -0.96 8.85
N ASN A 32 -22.15 -0.97 9.37
CA ASN A 32 -22.52 -1.83 10.49
C ASN A 32 -22.67 -3.25 9.97
N VAL A 33 -21.80 -4.15 10.42
CA VAL A 33 -21.88 -5.58 10.09
C VAL A 33 -21.68 -6.42 11.35
N PRO A 34 -22.27 -7.64 11.39
CA PRO A 34 -22.01 -8.57 12.48
C PRO A 34 -20.50 -8.84 12.62
N THR A 35 -19.94 -8.49 13.77
CA THR A 35 -18.49 -8.47 13.98
C THR A 35 -18.11 -9.32 15.18
N THR A 36 -17.19 -10.25 14.99
CA THR A 36 -16.48 -10.90 16.10
C THR A 36 -15.18 -10.16 16.34
N ILE A 37 -15.05 -9.55 17.52
CA ILE A 37 -13.87 -8.81 17.94
C ILE A 37 -13.11 -9.63 18.96
N CYS A 38 -11.89 -10.01 18.61
CA CYS A 38 -10.94 -10.69 19.48
C CYS A 38 -9.94 -9.68 20.06
N LYS A 39 -10.09 -9.38 21.34
CA LYS A 39 -9.25 -8.50 22.16
C LYS A 39 -8.74 -9.27 23.37
N GLY A 40 -7.59 -8.91 23.93
CA GLY A 40 -7.14 -9.55 25.17
C GLY A 40 -5.69 -9.21 25.51
N SER A 41 -5.34 -9.41 26.77
CA SER A 41 -3.95 -9.30 27.24
C SER A 41 -3.12 -10.54 26.93
N GLN A 42 -3.76 -11.65 26.59
CA GLN A 42 -3.11 -12.91 26.25
C GLN A 42 -2.77 -12.98 24.77
N ASP A 43 -1.63 -13.59 24.45
CA ASP A 43 -1.25 -13.89 23.09
C ASP A 43 -2.23 -14.91 22.48
N ILE A 44 -2.72 -14.64 21.28
CA ILE A 44 -3.53 -15.58 20.50
C ILE A 44 -2.57 -16.35 19.60
N LEU A 45 -2.45 -17.65 19.84
CA LEU A 45 -1.74 -18.55 18.95
C LEU A 45 -2.71 -19.01 17.86
N LEU A 46 -2.57 -18.48 16.64
CA LEU A 46 -3.35 -18.92 15.50
C LEU A 46 -2.76 -20.21 14.92
N PRO A 47 -3.58 -21.27 14.77
CA PRO A 47 -4.93 -21.47 15.30
C PRO A 47 -4.97 -22.33 16.56
N ASP A 48 -3.83 -22.87 17.01
CA ASP A 48 -3.78 -23.97 17.98
C ASP A 48 -4.60 -23.70 19.24
N ASN A 49 -4.63 -22.45 19.69
CA ASN A 49 -5.48 -22.04 20.81
C ASN A 49 -6.65 -21.14 20.37
N PHE A 50 -6.75 -20.77 19.10
CA PHE A 50 -7.90 -20.02 18.61
C PHE A 50 -9.11 -20.94 18.43
N ASN A 51 -9.95 -20.97 19.46
CA ASN A 51 -11.19 -21.72 19.39
C ASN A 51 -12.18 -21.04 18.42
N VAL A 52 -12.18 -21.53 17.19
CA VAL A 52 -13.07 -21.07 16.11
C VAL A 52 -14.54 -21.23 16.44
N SER A 53 -14.92 -22.09 17.40
CA SER A 53 -16.30 -22.19 17.86
C SER A 53 -16.79 -20.92 18.58
N LEU A 54 -15.87 -20.01 18.94
CA LEU A 54 -16.19 -18.70 19.51
C LEU A 54 -16.50 -17.66 18.43
N VAL A 55 -16.22 -17.96 17.16
CA VAL A 55 -16.62 -17.12 16.03
C VAL A 55 -18.07 -17.47 15.70
N ASN A 56 -18.97 -16.49 15.85
CA ASN A 56 -20.38 -16.68 15.50
C ASN A 56 -20.50 -17.01 14.00
N ALA A 57 -21.37 -17.94 13.62
CA ALA A 57 -21.60 -18.33 12.23
C ALA A 57 -22.00 -17.15 11.33
N ASP A 58 -22.68 -16.15 11.90
CA ASP A 58 -23.13 -14.94 11.19
C ASP A 58 -22.04 -13.86 11.11
N THR A 59 -20.82 -14.12 11.58
CA THR A 59 -19.73 -13.14 11.55
C THR A 59 -19.39 -12.73 10.12
N GLU A 60 -19.63 -11.46 9.80
CA GLU A 60 -19.17 -10.84 8.55
C GLU A 60 -17.79 -10.19 8.69
N ALA A 61 -17.43 -9.75 9.89
CA ALA A 61 -16.14 -9.13 10.18
C ALA A 61 -15.41 -9.82 11.33
N LEU A 62 -14.19 -10.29 11.09
CA LEU A 62 -13.31 -10.84 12.12
C LEU A 62 -12.19 -9.84 12.39
N ASN A 63 -12.16 -9.31 13.61
CA ASN A 63 -11.23 -8.26 14.02
C ASN A 63 -10.38 -8.73 15.19
N PHE A 64 -9.06 -8.84 14.98
CA PHE A 64 -8.09 -9.06 16.04
C PHE A 64 -7.54 -7.70 16.49
N GLY A 65 -8.19 -7.10 17.49
CA GLY A 65 -7.90 -5.76 17.97
C GLY A 65 -6.96 -5.75 19.16
N VAL A 66 -5.81 -5.07 19.03
CA VAL A 66 -4.84 -4.85 20.13
C VAL A 66 -4.48 -6.14 20.87
N VAL A 67 -4.27 -7.22 20.12
CA VAL A 67 -3.88 -8.51 20.65
C VAL A 67 -2.62 -8.99 19.92
N ARG A 68 -1.70 -9.64 20.62
CA ARG A 68 -0.54 -10.23 19.98
C ARG A 68 -0.97 -11.55 19.35
N VAL A 69 -0.98 -11.58 18.02
CA VAL A 69 -1.27 -12.79 17.26
C VAL A 69 0.06 -13.43 16.87
N ILE A 70 0.28 -14.65 17.34
CA ILE A 70 1.42 -15.49 17.00
C ILE A 70 0.91 -16.56 16.03
N VAL A 71 1.55 -16.71 14.88
CA VAL A 71 1.24 -17.79 13.94
C VAL A 71 2.38 -18.80 13.99
N ASN A 72 2.09 -20.04 14.34
CA ASN A 72 3.10 -21.10 14.38
C ASN A 72 3.41 -21.59 12.95
N ASP A 73 4.55 -22.24 12.72
CA ASP A 73 4.89 -22.77 11.39
C ASP A 73 3.90 -23.87 10.93
N ASN A 74 3.30 -24.58 11.89
CA ASN A 74 2.28 -25.62 11.67
C ASN A 74 0.86 -25.12 11.91
N TYR A 75 0.56 -23.88 11.51
CA TYR A 75 -0.77 -23.32 11.69
C TYR A 75 -1.83 -24.11 10.88
N THR A 76 -2.99 -24.36 11.48
CA THR A 76 -4.21 -24.74 10.74
C THR A 76 -4.86 -23.48 10.12
N PRO A 77 -5.38 -23.55 8.89
CA PRO A 77 -6.15 -22.44 8.32
C PRO A 77 -7.38 -22.09 9.16
N LEU A 78 -7.86 -20.84 9.05
CA LEU A 78 -9.18 -20.50 9.56
C LEU A 78 -10.24 -21.35 8.85
N PRO A 79 -11.21 -21.91 9.58
CA PRO A 79 -12.27 -22.70 8.97
C PRO A 79 -13.09 -21.84 8.01
N TYR A 80 -13.88 -22.52 7.19
CA TYR A 80 -14.81 -21.85 6.30
C TYR A 80 -15.85 -21.04 7.08
N LEU A 81 -15.87 -19.73 6.84
CA LEU A 81 -16.79 -18.76 7.42
C LEU A 81 -17.54 -18.10 6.25
N PRO A 82 -18.72 -18.62 5.85
CA PRO A 82 -19.40 -18.25 4.59
C PRO A 82 -19.78 -16.78 4.48
N HIS A 83 -19.90 -16.09 5.61
CA HIS A 83 -20.28 -14.69 5.69
C HIS A 83 -19.09 -13.74 5.85
N LEU A 84 -17.87 -14.26 6.08
CA LEU A 84 -16.70 -13.44 6.35
C LEU A 84 -16.30 -12.62 5.12
N ARG A 85 -16.42 -11.29 5.26
CA ARG A 85 -16.11 -10.29 4.23
C ARG A 85 -15.00 -9.34 4.65
N TYR A 86 -14.80 -9.16 5.94
CA TYR A 86 -13.82 -8.23 6.49
C TYR A 86 -12.87 -8.99 7.42
N PHE A 87 -11.58 -8.93 7.11
CA PHE A 87 -10.53 -9.49 7.95
C PHE A 87 -9.59 -8.37 8.38
N MET A 88 -9.55 -8.10 9.68
CA MET A 88 -8.73 -7.06 10.28
C MET A 88 -7.81 -7.68 11.32
N LEU A 89 -6.51 -7.46 11.17
CA LEU A 89 -5.50 -7.96 12.08
C LEU A 89 -4.56 -6.84 12.49
N TYR A 90 -4.63 -6.45 13.76
CA TYR A 90 -3.68 -5.56 14.41
C TYR A 90 -2.83 -6.39 15.38
N SER A 91 -1.60 -6.77 14.99
CA SER A 91 -0.73 -7.61 15.80
C SER A 91 0.57 -6.90 16.15
N ARG A 92 0.90 -6.77 17.44
CA ARG A 92 2.17 -6.17 17.86
C ARG A 92 3.32 -7.17 17.70
N PHE A 93 4.11 -7.02 16.64
CA PHE A 93 5.42 -7.64 16.43
C PHE A 93 5.43 -9.18 16.47
N GLY A 94 4.83 -9.81 15.46
CA GLY A 94 5.01 -11.23 15.18
C GLY A 94 6.37 -11.54 14.57
N THR A 95 7.01 -12.59 15.08
CA THR A 95 7.92 -13.49 14.35
C THR A 95 7.26 -14.87 14.46
N PRO A 96 6.90 -15.59 13.38
CA PRO A 96 7.37 -15.59 11.97
C PRO A 96 6.60 -14.67 10.99
N ARG A 97 6.86 -14.82 9.67
CA ARG A 97 6.10 -14.20 8.56
C ARG A 97 4.64 -14.61 8.64
N PHE A 98 3.72 -13.67 8.47
CA PHE A 98 2.30 -13.96 8.50
C PHE A 98 1.88 -14.75 7.25
N PRO A 99 1.30 -15.94 7.40
CA PRO A 99 1.01 -16.81 6.28
C PRO A 99 -0.36 -16.49 5.68
N LEU A 100 -0.51 -15.27 5.14
CA LEU A 100 -1.77 -14.77 4.58
C LEU A 100 -2.41 -15.76 3.61
N ASN A 101 -1.60 -16.38 2.74
CA ASN A 101 -2.09 -17.31 1.74
C ASN A 101 -2.79 -18.52 2.35
N GLY A 102 -2.10 -19.25 3.23
CA GLY A 102 -2.66 -20.48 3.77
C GLY A 102 -3.61 -20.24 4.95
N LEU A 103 -3.44 -19.19 5.74
CA LEU A 103 -4.33 -18.93 6.88
C LEU A 103 -5.77 -18.66 6.44
N LEU A 104 -5.94 -17.92 5.33
CA LEU A 104 -7.26 -17.52 4.83
C LEU A 104 -7.76 -18.40 3.68
N ILE A 105 -7.11 -19.53 3.38
CA ILE A 105 -7.34 -20.32 2.16
C ILE A 105 -8.82 -20.63 1.87
N TYR A 106 -9.63 -20.90 2.90
CA TYR A 106 -11.06 -21.23 2.76
C TYR A 106 -11.98 -20.00 2.68
N ASN A 107 -11.47 -18.79 2.94
CA ASN A 107 -12.28 -17.57 3.07
C ASN A 107 -11.93 -16.50 2.02
N LYS A 108 -10.78 -16.59 1.34
CA LYS A 108 -10.25 -15.53 0.47
C LYS A 108 -11.23 -15.00 -0.58
N ASN A 109 -12.00 -15.90 -1.20
CA ASN A 109 -12.96 -15.58 -2.26
C ASN A 109 -14.15 -14.73 -1.77
N TYR A 110 -14.39 -14.63 -0.46
CA TYR A 110 -15.44 -13.82 0.14
C TYR A 110 -14.93 -12.50 0.71
N ILE A 111 -13.62 -12.38 0.99
CA ILE A 111 -13.03 -11.18 1.57
C ILE A 111 -13.13 -10.01 0.60
N ILE A 112 -13.77 -8.94 1.07
CA ILE A 112 -13.91 -7.64 0.39
C ILE A 112 -12.90 -6.63 0.95
N HIS A 113 -12.59 -6.72 2.25
CA HIS A 113 -11.66 -5.84 2.94
C HIS A 113 -10.63 -6.66 3.71
N LEU A 114 -9.36 -6.42 3.41
CA LEU A 114 -8.23 -7.00 4.13
C LEU A 114 -7.40 -5.87 4.74
N GLU A 115 -7.27 -5.90 6.06
CA GLU A 115 -6.47 -4.94 6.80
C GLU A 115 -5.49 -5.66 7.72
N LEU A 116 -4.21 -5.42 7.48
CA LEU A 116 -3.10 -5.92 8.28
C LEU A 116 -2.30 -4.71 8.80
N ASP A 117 -2.13 -4.63 10.11
CA ASP A 117 -1.35 -3.60 10.76
C ASP A 117 -0.36 -4.21 11.76
N LEU A 118 0.89 -3.76 11.71
CA LEU A 118 2.02 -4.25 12.52
C LEU A 118 2.38 -5.74 12.31
N VAL A 119 1.93 -6.33 11.20
CA VAL A 119 2.13 -7.74 10.86
C VAL A 119 3.43 -7.95 10.07
N ASN A 120 4.18 -9.03 10.30
CA ASN A 120 5.36 -9.31 9.48
C ASN A 120 4.97 -9.89 8.10
N MET A 121 4.96 -9.06 7.07
CA MET A 121 4.73 -9.44 5.66
C MET A 121 6.02 -9.37 4.83
N SER A 122 7.18 -9.60 5.44
CA SER A 122 8.45 -9.70 4.70
C SER A 122 8.36 -10.77 3.60
N GLY A 123 8.91 -10.47 2.41
CA GLY A 123 8.81 -11.35 1.25
C GLY A 123 7.38 -11.49 0.70
N LEU A 124 6.54 -10.46 0.84
CA LEU A 124 5.23 -10.38 0.19
C LEU A 124 5.38 -10.63 -1.33
N ASN A 125 4.56 -11.53 -1.88
CA ASN A 125 4.60 -11.89 -3.29
C ASN A 125 3.18 -12.17 -3.83
N LYS A 126 3.06 -12.39 -5.13
CA LYS A 126 1.75 -12.53 -5.79
C LYS A 126 0.89 -13.70 -5.30
N ALA A 127 1.51 -14.79 -4.86
CA ALA A 127 0.78 -15.93 -4.34
C ALA A 127 0.03 -15.61 -3.03
N ASP A 128 0.44 -14.58 -2.29
CA ASP A 128 -0.29 -14.13 -1.10
C ASP A 128 -1.70 -13.61 -1.47
N PHE A 129 -1.85 -13.03 -2.67
CA PHE A 129 -3.09 -12.45 -3.18
C PHE A 129 -3.92 -13.39 -4.07
N ASN A 130 -3.43 -14.59 -4.36
CA ASN A 130 -4.16 -15.60 -5.10
C ASN A 130 -5.50 -15.95 -4.40
N GLY A 131 -6.59 -16.05 -5.16
CA GLY A 131 -7.92 -16.42 -4.66
C GLY A 131 -8.77 -15.28 -4.06
N PHE A 132 -8.23 -14.05 -3.94
CA PHE A 132 -8.98 -12.87 -3.48
C PHE A 132 -9.82 -12.25 -4.60
N ILE A 133 -10.92 -12.90 -4.98
CA ILE A 133 -11.76 -12.50 -6.13
C ILE A 133 -12.58 -11.23 -5.85
N ARG A 134 -12.96 -11.01 -4.59
CA ARG A 134 -13.86 -9.93 -4.18
C ARG A 134 -13.15 -8.78 -3.47
N LEU A 135 -11.83 -8.84 -3.34
CA LEU A 135 -11.07 -7.86 -2.58
C LEU A 135 -11.13 -6.48 -3.25
N LYS A 136 -11.67 -5.51 -2.51
CA LYS A 136 -11.81 -4.11 -2.93
C LYS A 136 -10.92 -3.16 -2.12
N TYR A 137 -10.71 -3.48 -0.86
CA TYR A 137 -9.96 -2.66 0.08
C TYR A 137 -8.79 -3.46 0.64
N LEU A 138 -7.57 -3.00 0.36
CA LEU A 138 -6.34 -3.57 0.89
C LEU A 138 -5.61 -2.51 1.71
N VAL A 139 -5.39 -2.80 2.99
CA VAL A 139 -4.68 -1.93 3.92
C VAL A 139 -3.53 -2.72 4.56
N LEU A 140 -2.30 -2.34 4.24
CA LEU A 140 -1.06 -2.93 4.73
C LEU A 140 -0.22 -1.83 5.41
N THR A 141 -0.44 -1.66 6.70
CA THR A 141 0.22 -0.60 7.49
C THR A 141 1.30 -1.21 8.39
N ARG A 142 2.50 -0.63 8.43
CA ARG A 142 3.58 -1.10 9.33
C ARG A 142 3.87 -2.60 9.21
N CYS A 143 3.78 -3.14 8.00
CA CYS A 143 3.83 -4.56 7.71
C CYS A 143 5.25 -5.11 7.42
N LYS A 144 6.31 -4.35 7.72
CA LYS A 144 7.71 -4.71 7.41
C LYS A 144 7.95 -5.08 5.94
N ILE A 145 7.20 -4.44 5.03
CA ILE A 145 7.36 -4.64 3.59
C ILE A 145 8.57 -3.81 3.14
N THR A 146 9.57 -4.46 2.53
CA THR A 146 10.78 -3.78 2.05
C THR A 146 10.82 -3.61 0.53
N ALA A 147 10.00 -4.36 -0.19
CA ALA A 147 9.90 -4.31 -1.65
C ALA A 147 8.50 -4.73 -2.10
N LEU A 148 8.08 -4.20 -3.26
CA LEU A 148 6.87 -4.64 -3.98
C LEU A 148 7.30 -5.15 -5.35
N GLY A 149 6.96 -6.41 -5.65
CA GLY A 149 7.16 -6.96 -6.98
C GLY A 149 6.22 -6.32 -8.00
N LYS A 150 6.68 -6.14 -9.24
CA LYS A 150 5.85 -5.64 -10.35
C LYS A 150 4.64 -6.54 -10.66
N ASP A 151 4.69 -7.78 -10.22
CA ASP A 151 3.68 -8.81 -10.45
C ASP A 151 2.78 -9.06 -9.23
N ILE A 152 2.90 -8.25 -8.17
CA ILE A 152 2.26 -8.53 -6.87
C ILE A 152 0.75 -8.76 -6.94
N PHE A 153 0.06 -8.12 -7.89
CA PHE A 153 -1.39 -8.27 -8.09
C PHE A 153 -1.77 -9.10 -9.32
N GLU A 154 -0.83 -9.75 -10.00
CA GLU A 154 -1.13 -10.58 -11.18
C GLU A 154 -2.08 -11.74 -10.86
N GLU A 155 -1.96 -12.33 -9.67
CA GLU A 155 -2.80 -13.47 -9.25
C GLU A 155 -4.09 -13.04 -8.54
N LEU A 156 -4.36 -11.74 -8.44
CA LEU A 156 -5.58 -11.25 -7.84
C LEU A 156 -6.79 -11.61 -8.72
N GLY A 157 -7.74 -12.38 -8.18
CA GLY A 157 -8.92 -12.85 -8.91
C GLY A 157 -8.72 -14.10 -9.77
N ILE A 158 -7.51 -14.68 -9.81
CA ILE A 158 -7.29 -15.99 -10.41
C ILE A 158 -7.82 -17.06 -9.45
N ILE A 159 -8.59 -18.02 -9.98
CA ILE A 159 -9.00 -19.24 -9.28
C ILE A 159 -8.20 -20.38 -9.92
N ALA A 160 -7.29 -21.00 -9.16
CA ALA A 160 -6.35 -22.00 -9.67
C ALA A 160 -7.01 -23.17 -10.44
N ASP A 161 -8.29 -23.46 -10.15
CA ASP A 161 -9.03 -24.59 -10.71
C ASP A 161 -10.18 -24.22 -11.65
N THR A 162 -10.36 -22.93 -11.96
CA THR A 162 -11.41 -22.49 -12.89
C THR A 162 -10.76 -21.99 -14.18
N PRO A 163 -11.16 -22.49 -15.37
CA PRO A 163 -10.72 -21.89 -16.63
C PRO A 163 -10.94 -20.39 -16.52
N ALA A 164 -9.92 -19.59 -16.84
CA ALA A 164 -9.98 -18.14 -16.77
C ALA A 164 -11.20 -17.68 -17.58
N LEU A 165 -12.34 -17.54 -16.90
CA LEU A 165 -13.56 -16.98 -17.45
C LEU A 165 -13.18 -15.53 -17.70
N SER A 166 -12.84 -15.26 -18.95
CA SER A 166 -12.47 -13.94 -19.45
C SER A 166 -13.46 -12.92 -18.90
N GLY A 167 -13.06 -12.12 -17.92
CA GLY A 167 -13.91 -11.07 -17.37
C GLY A 167 -13.90 -10.88 -15.86
N ILE A 168 -13.29 -11.77 -15.07
CA ILE A 168 -13.09 -11.50 -13.63
C ILE A 168 -11.83 -10.63 -13.48
N PHE A 169 -12.00 -9.33 -13.66
CA PHE A 169 -10.94 -8.37 -13.38
C PHE A 169 -10.86 -8.12 -11.87
N PRO A 170 -9.66 -7.99 -11.29
CA PRO A 170 -9.53 -7.61 -9.89
C PRO A 170 -10.19 -6.25 -9.65
N HIS A 171 -11.12 -6.19 -8.71
CA HIS A 171 -11.86 -4.98 -8.37
C HIS A 171 -11.22 -4.20 -7.22
N LEU A 172 -9.88 -4.15 -7.17
CA LEU A 172 -9.18 -3.44 -6.11
C LEU A 172 -9.35 -1.93 -6.30
N GLU A 173 -10.11 -1.30 -5.41
CA GLU A 173 -10.49 0.10 -5.49
C GLU A 173 -9.63 0.98 -4.57
N TYR A 174 -9.18 0.44 -3.44
CA TYR A 174 -8.43 1.16 -2.41
C TYR A 174 -7.23 0.35 -1.99
N VAL A 175 -6.05 0.94 -2.14
CA VAL A 175 -4.78 0.34 -1.73
C VAL A 175 -4.06 1.31 -0.80
N THR A 176 -3.80 0.87 0.41
CA THR A 176 -2.94 1.55 1.37
C THR A 176 -1.77 0.64 1.69
N ILE A 177 -0.56 1.06 1.34
CA ILE A 177 0.70 0.40 1.71
C ILE A 177 1.58 1.47 2.36
N ALA A 178 1.33 1.75 3.63
CA ALA A 178 1.87 2.91 4.32
C ALA A 178 2.70 2.51 5.55
N PHE A 179 3.63 3.38 5.95
CA PHE A 179 4.50 3.14 7.12
C PHE A 179 5.33 1.85 7.01
N ASN A 180 5.82 1.52 5.81
CA ASN A 180 6.71 0.38 5.58
C ASN A 180 8.13 0.87 5.22
N ASP A 181 9.02 -0.08 4.93
CA ASP A 181 10.44 0.20 4.64
C ASP A 181 10.75 0.07 3.14
N ILE A 182 9.79 0.41 2.28
CA ILE A 182 9.96 0.29 0.83
C ILE A 182 10.92 1.38 0.33
N GLU A 183 12.06 0.99 -0.20
CA GLU A 183 13.06 1.93 -0.73
C GLU A 183 12.93 2.20 -2.23
N GLN A 184 12.40 1.25 -3.00
CA GLN A 184 12.25 1.37 -4.45
C GLN A 184 10.84 0.96 -4.86
N LEU A 185 10.26 1.74 -5.77
CA LEU A 185 8.92 1.48 -6.30
C LEU A 185 8.94 1.51 -7.83
N ASP A 186 8.54 0.41 -8.46
CA ASP A 186 8.25 0.35 -9.90
C ASP A 186 6.74 0.43 -10.09
N TRP A 187 6.25 1.47 -10.75
CA TRP A 187 4.82 1.70 -10.97
C TRP A 187 4.12 0.56 -11.70
N ALA A 188 4.83 -0.31 -12.43
CA ALA A 188 4.23 -1.48 -13.09
C ALA A 188 3.40 -2.37 -12.16
N PHE A 189 3.66 -2.37 -10.84
CA PHE A 189 2.90 -3.17 -9.88
C PHE A 189 1.40 -2.88 -9.87
N LEU A 190 0.95 -1.68 -10.26
CA LEU A 190 -0.49 -1.38 -10.32
C LEU A 190 -1.12 -1.82 -11.65
N SER A 191 -0.35 -2.27 -12.64
CA SER A 191 -0.87 -2.61 -13.97
C SER A 191 -2.10 -3.53 -13.88
N PRO A 192 -2.09 -4.62 -13.08
CA PRO A 192 -3.25 -5.51 -12.94
C PRO A 192 -4.50 -4.84 -12.36
N ILE A 193 -4.37 -3.79 -11.56
CA ILE A 193 -5.47 -3.17 -10.78
C ILE A 193 -5.84 -1.76 -11.23
N SER A 194 -5.06 -1.18 -12.14
CA SER A 194 -5.12 0.23 -12.53
C SER A 194 -6.51 0.68 -12.97
N ARG A 195 -7.27 -0.15 -13.70
CA ARG A 195 -8.61 0.21 -14.21
C ARG A 195 -9.65 0.52 -13.13
N HIS A 196 -9.50 -0.03 -11.93
CA HIS A 196 -10.48 0.09 -10.85
C HIS A 196 -9.97 0.86 -9.64
N LEU A 197 -8.66 1.11 -9.57
CA LEU A 197 -8.02 1.77 -8.44
C LEU A 197 -8.46 3.24 -8.34
N LYS A 198 -9.17 3.58 -7.27
CA LYS A 198 -9.66 4.93 -6.99
C LYS A 198 -8.76 5.67 -6.01
N ARG A 199 -8.13 4.95 -5.07
CA ARG A 199 -7.27 5.53 -4.04
C ARG A 199 -6.02 4.70 -3.86
N LEU A 200 -4.88 5.38 -3.87
CA LEU A 200 -3.58 4.83 -3.56
C LEU A 200 -2.92 5.67 -2.46
N ASP A 201 -2.61 5.04 -1.33
CA ASP A 201 -1.92 5.65 -0.20
C ASP A 201 -0.60 4.90 0.07
N LEU A 202 0.50 5.57 -0.23
CA LEU A 202 1.86 5.04 -0.10
C LEU A 202 2.70 5.92 0.85
N ARG A 203 2.05 6.64 1.76
CA ARG A 203 2.73 7.55 2.69
C ARG A 203 3.64 6.83 3.67
N HIS A 204 4.63 7.57 4.17
CA HIS A 204 5.58 7.09 5.17
C HIS A 204 6.31 5.80 4.78
N ASN A 205 6.69 5.66 3.51
CA ASN A 205 7.70 4.70 3.09
C ASN A 205 9.07 5.38 2.99
N ASN A 206 10.12 4.61 2.72
CA ASN A 206 11.50 5.09 2.62
C ASN A 206 11.94 5.27 1.16
N PHE A 207 11.05 5.72 0.27
CA PHE A 207 11.30 5.76 -1.17
C PHE A 207 12.54 6.61 -1.52
N ARG A 208 13.54 5.96 -2.10
CA ARG A 208 14.76 6.58 -2.66
C ARG A 208 14.74 6.62 -4.18
N SER A 209 13.94 5.76 -4.82
CA SER A 209 13.81 5.67 -6.27
C SER A 209 12.39 5.30 -6.69
N LEU A 210 11.88 6.01 -7.70
CA LEU A 210 10.61 5.73 -8.37
C LEU A 210 10.93 5.42 -9.84
N ILE A 211 10.56 4.22 -10.28
CA ILE A 211 10.79 3.74 -11.65
C ILE A 211 9.45 3.71 -12.36
N SER A 212 9.38 4.32 -13.54
CA SER A 212 8.28 4.11 -14.50
C SER A 212 8.80 3.24 -15.62
N THR A 213 8.36 1.99 -15.67
CA THR A 213 8.62 1.11 -16.81
C THR A 213 7.59 1.38 -17.92
N ALA A 214 7.85 0.94 -19.15
CA ALA A 214 7.03 1.33 -20.31
C ALA A 214 5.53 1.01 -20.15
N ASP A 215 5.19 -0.03 -19.38
CA ASP A 215 3.80 -0.45 -19.14
C ASP A 215 3.03 0.53 -18.23
N SER A 216 3.72 1.33 -17.40
CA SER A 216 3.10 2.38 -16.57
C SER A 216 2.88 3.71 -17.29
N ASN A 217 3.32 3.83 -18.56
CA ASN A 217 3.10 5.02 -19.37
C ASN A 217 1.76 5.01 -20.13
N ASN A 218 0.90 4.02 -19.90
CA ASN A 218 -0.44 4.02 -20.46
C ASN A 218 -1.26 5.14 -19.80
N PRO A 219 -1.73 6.17 -20.52
CA PRO A 219 -2.45 7.29 -19.92
C PRO A 219 -3.70 6.86 -19.12
N VAL A 220 -4.34 5.75 -19.52
CA VAL A 220 -5.49 5.15 -18.83
C VAL A 220 -5.17 4.73 -17.39
N PHE A 221 -3.90 4.48 -17.08
CA PHE A 221 -3.44 3.95 -15.80
C PHE A 221 -3.68 4.90 -14.61
N LEU A 222 -3.56 6.21 -14.82
CA LEU A 222 -3.75 7.21 -13.76
C LEU A 222 -5.14 7.85 -13.75
N GLU A 223 -5.94 7.66 -14.81
CA GLU A 223 -7.26 8.29 -14.94
C GLU A 223 -8.26 7.81 -13.87
N SER A 224 -8.10 6.58 -13.40
CA SER A 224 -8.95 5.99 -12.36
C SER A 224 -8.63 6.51 -10.95
N ILE A 225 -7.38 6.88 -10.69
CA ILE A 225 -6.88 7.23 -9.36
C ILE A 225 -7.32 8.65 -9.02
N LYS A 226 -8.32 8.76 -8.14
CA LYS A 226 -8.87 10.02 -7.65
C LYS A 226 -8.05 10.63 -6.52
N TRP A 227 -7.39 9.78 -5.73
CA TRP A 227 -6.58 10.18 -4.60
C TRP A 227 -5.27 9.41 -4.59
N LEU A 228 -4.18 10.14 -4.72
CA LEU A 228 -2.83 9.64 -4.58
C LEU A 228 -2.18 10.34 -3.39
N TYR A 229 -1.76 9.55 -2.40
CA TYR A 229 -1.01 10.03 -1.25
C TYR A 229 0.40 9.47 -1.30
N LEU A 230 1.36 10.37 -1.48
CA LEU A 230 2.79 10.11 -1.45
C LEU A 230 3.37 11.14 -0.47
N ASP A 231 4.05 10.68 0.57
CA ASP A 231 4.84 11.58 1.41
C ASP A 231 6.29 11.50 0.94
N ALA A 232 6.90 12.65 0.69
CA ALA A 232 8.34 12.74 0.49
C ALA A 232 9.01 12.59 1.85
N SER A 233 9.84 11.57 2.03
CA SER A 233 10.66 11.40 3.23
C SER A 233 11.71 12.52 3.29
N THR A 234 11.35 13.67 3.87
CA THR A 234 12.14 14.80 4.44
C THR A 234 13.44 15.30 3.78
N GLU A 235 13.93 14.75 2.69
CA GLU A 235 15.14 15.19 2.00
C GLU A 235 14.89 15.28 0.50
N SER A 236 14.33 16.43 0.09
CA SER A 236 14.27 16.95 -1.29
C SER A 236 13.70 16.00 -2.37
N SER A 237 12.39 16.08 -2.60
CA SER A 237 11.88 15.97 -3.98
C SER A 237 10.53 16.68 -4.09
N SER A 238 10.53 17.83 -4.76
CA SER A 238 9.34 18.51 -5.24
C SER A 238 8.82 17.81 -6.50
N PHE A 239 7.52 17.48 -6.57
CA PHE A 239 6.83 17.26 -7.84
C PHE A 239 5.36 17.73 -7.78
N VAL A 240 4.96 18.55 -8.73
CA VAL A 240 3.64 19.16 -9.01
C VAL A 240 3.40 18.92 -10.52
N LYS A 241 2.25 18.61 -11.13
CA LYS A 241 0.84 18.38 -10.78
C LYS A 241 0.30 17.37 -11.82
N ALA A 242 -0.65 16.55 -11.42
CA ALA A 242 -1.66 15.98 -12.31
C ALA A 242 -2.98 16.03 -11.54
N THR A 243 -4.05 16.60 -12.11
CA THR A 243 -5.37 16.64 -11.43
C THR A 243 -6.09 15.33 -11.69
N PRO A 244 -6.38 14.51 -10.65
CA PRO A 244 -7.35 14.83 -9.58
C PRO A 244 -6.69 14.94 -8.19
N ARG A 245 -7.16 15.90 -7.37
CA ARG A 245 -6.72 16.27 -5.99
C ARG A 245 -5.61 15.40 -5.38
N ILE A 246 -4.38 15.59 -5.83
CA ILE A 246 -3.18 15.04 -5.18
C ILE A 246 -2.88 15.93 -3.97
N TYR A 247 -2.88 15.34 -2.77
CA TYR A 247 -2.43 16.02 -1.56
C TYR A 247 -0.96 15.67 -1.35
N LEU A 248 -0.09 16.63 -1.64
CA LEU A 248 1.34 16.53 -1.38
C LEU A 248 1.63 17.34 -0.12
N ASN A 249 2.05 16.66 0.94
CA ASN A 249 2.48 17.33 2.15
C ASN A 249 4.00 17.53 2.08
N CYS A 250 4.45 18.62 1.48
CA CYS A 250 5.85 19.03 1.51
C CYS A 250 6.15 19.57 2.90
N GLY A 251 7.15 19.04 3.60
CA GLY A 251 7.45 19.28 5.01
C GLY A 251 7.77 20.73 5.43
N GLY A 252 6.80 21.62 5.33
CA GLY A 252 6.77 22.95 5.91
C GLY A 252 5.64 23.07 6.93
N THR A 253 5.83 23.92 7.94
CA THR A 253 4.86 24.19 9.00
C THR A 253 3.48 24.55 8.44
N LEU A 254 2.45 23.92 8.99
CA LEU A 254 1.02 23.96 8.60
C LEU A 254 0.47 25.38 8.33
N ASN A 255 -0.43 25.44 7.33
CA ASN A 255 -1.40 26.48 6.98
C ASN A 255 -1.02 27.53 5.92
N SER A 256 -1.14 27.15 4.64
CA SER A 256 -1.67 28.07 3.63
C SER A 256 -2.43 27.30 2.53
N THR A 257 -3.74 27.49 2.47
CA THR A 257 -4.56 27.12 1.31
C THR A 257 -4.51 28.27 0.32
N HIS A 258 -3.77 28.11 -0.78
CA HIS A 258 -3.82 29.04 -1.91
C HIS A 258 -4.87 28.57 -2.93
N THR A 259 -5.88 29.39 -3.15
CA THR A 259 -6.89 29.26 -4.21
C THR A 259 -6.85 30.50 -5.09
N GLU A 260 -5.92 30.57 -6.04
CA GLU A 260 -6.04 31.47 -7.19
C GLU A 260 -5.58 30.77 -8.49
N PRO A 261 -6.25 31.02 -9.63
CA PRO A 261 -5.84 30.50 -10.93
C PRO A 261 -4.67 31.32 -11.49
N PHE A 262 -3.59 30.64 -11.91
CA PHE A 262 -2.50 31.28 -12.66
C PHE A 262 -2.91 31.52 -14.12
N SER A 263 -2.68 32.75 -14.60
CA SER A 263 -2.85 33.16 -15.99
C SER A 263 -1.61 32.76 -16.83
N PRO A 264 -1.75 32.25 -18.07
CA PRO A 264 -0.63 31.77 -18.86
C PRO A 264 -0.15 32.84 -19.86
N GLU A 265 0.79 33.70 -19.46
CA GLU A 265 1.58 34.48 -20.42
C GLU A 265 3.05 34.50 -19.99
N CYS A 266 3.80 33.50 -20.45
CA CYS A 266 5.25 33.56 -20.62
C CYS A 266 5.62 32.55 -21.72
N GLY A 267 5.83 33.05 -22.94
CA GLY A 267 6.45 32.29 -24.02
C GLY A 267 7.94 32.03 -23.74
N PRO A 268 8.58 31.13 -24.50
CA PRO A 268 9.98 30.79 -24.29
C PRO A 268 10.89 32.00 -24.58
N ALA A 269 11.78 32.31 -23.63
CA ALA A 269 12.86 33.26 -23.85
C ALA A 269 13.94 32.62 -24.74
N ASP A 270 14.39 33.35 -25.75
CA ASP A 270 15.48 32.93 -26.64
C ASP A 270 16.77 32.61 -25.86
N PRO A 271 17.59 31.65 -26.32
CA PRO A 271 18.88 31.36 -25.72
C PRO A 271 19.84 32.55 -25.89
N PRO A 272 20.72 32.82 -24.92
CA PRO A 272 21.67 33.92 -25.03
C PRO A 272 22.70 33.66 -26.14
N THR A 273 22.77 34.59 -27.08
CA THR A 273 23.81 34.67 -28.11
C THR A 273 25.16 34.96 -27.46
N CYS A 274 26.09 34.00 -27.47
CA CYS A 274 27.49 34.26 -27.12
C CYS A 274 28.18 35.02 -28.26
N ILE A 275 28.50 36.30 -28.02
CA ILE A 275 29.44 37.06 -28.85
C ILE A 275 30.84 36.88 -28.24
N PRO A 276 31.87 36.46 -29.00
CA PRO A 276 33.23 36.38 -28.50
C PRO A 276 33.87 37.78 -28.47
N THR A 277 34.25 38.24 -27.28
CA THR A 277 35.15 39.39 -27.09
C THR A 277 36.61 38.94 -27.18
N PRO A 278 37.54 39.73 -27.75
CA PRO A 278 38.94 39.35 -27.87
C PRO A 278 39.64 39.30 -26.51
N GLN A 279 40.47 38.26 -26.33
CA GLN A 279 41.35 38.09 -25.18
C GLN A 279 42.48 39.12 -25.19
N THR A 280 42.71 39.75 -24.04
CA THR A 280 44.00 40.38 -23.72
C THR A 280 44.58 39.68 -22.50
N TYR A 281 45.77 39.14 -22.68
CA TYR A 281 46.63 38.53 -21.65
C TYR A 281 46.91 39.51 -20.50
N ASN A 282 46.84 39.05 -19.25
CA ASN A 282 47.93 39.20 -18.28
C ASN A 282 47.72 38.32 -17.04
N GLN A 283 48.85 37.76 -16.58
CA GLN A 283 49.06 36.82 -15.49
C GLN A 283 48.70 37.39 -14.12
N THR A 284 48.10 36.58 -13.23
CA THR A 284 48.56 36.40 -11.83
C THR A 284 47.95 35.14 -11.19
N THR A 285 48.76 34.40 -10.44
CA THR A 285 48.47 33.17 -9.67
C THR A 285 47.52 33.43 -8.47
N PRO A 286 46.69 32.46 -8.06
CA PRO A 286 46.77 32.02 -6.65
C PRO A 286 46.48 30.51 -6.38
N GLU A 287 46.88 30.12 -5.17
CA GLU A 287 46.76 28.90 -4.32
C GLU A 287 45.79 27.73 -4.64
N PRO A 288 46.08 26.51 -4.12
CA PRO A 288 45.31 25.31 -4.38
C PRO A 288 44.08 25.20 -3.45
N SER A 289 42.90 25.44 -4.02
CA SER A 289 41.63 25.15 -3.38
C SER A 289 41.20 23.69 -3.59
N SER A 290 40.38 23.24 -2.65
CA SER A 290 39.86 21.90 -2.41
C SER A 290 39.30 21.18 -3.64
N ARG A 291 39.63 19.88 -3.77
CA ARG A 291 38.99 18.93 -4.69
C ARG A 291 37.48 18.87 -4.44
N ASN A 292 36.71 19.53 -5.30
CA ASN A 292 35.28 19.29 -5.47
C ASN A 292 35.09 17.97 -6.21
N ASN A 293 34.69 16.92 -5.48
CA ASN A 293 34.12 15.71 -6.05
C ASN A 293 32.67 15.98 -6.48
N CYS A 294 32.47 16.62 -7.63
CA CYS A 294 31.16 16.60 -8.29
C CYS A 294 30.93 15.21 -8.90
N ARG A 295 30.25 14.33 -8.15
CA ARG A 295 29.64 13.14 -8.75
C ARG A 295 28.51 13.62 -9.66
N LYS A 296 28.64 13.32 -10.95
CA LYS A 296 27.61 13.47 -11.97
C LYS A 296 26.44 12.55 -11.60
N ILE A 297 25.37 13.11 -11.07
CA ILE A 297 24.08 12.45 -10.95
C ILE A 297 23.36 12.76 -12.26
N GLU A 298 23.14 11.74 -13.09
CA GLU A 298 22.33 11.89 -14.30
C GLU A 298 20.88 12.18 -13.91
N PRO A 299 20.22 13.18 -14.52
CA PRO A 299 18.91 13.61 -14.06
C PRO A 299 17.83 12.61 -14.48
N LEU A 300 17.12 12.09 -13.47
CA LEU A 300 15.85 11.35 -13.49
C LEU A 300 14.66 12.14 -14.11
N ILE A 301 14.95 13.17 -14.91
CA ILE A 301 13.99 14.16 -15.42
C ILE A 301 13.22 13.64 -16.64
N VAL A 302 13.75 12.67 -17.39
CA VAL A 302 13.12 12.23 -18.65
C VAL A 302 11.84 11.40 -18.42
N SER A 303 11.71 10.69 -17.30
CA SER A 303 10.54 9.82 -17.04
C SER A 303 9.32 10.61 -16.54
N VAL A 304 9.54 11.62 -15.70
CA VAL A 304 8.44 12.42 -15.11
C VAL A 304 7.97 13.52 -16.07
N VAL A 305 8.87 14.13 -16.84
CA VAL A 305 8.48 15.09 -17.89
C VAL A 305 7.62 14.41 -18.94
N SER A 306 7.85 13.13 -19.27
CA SER A 306 7.01 12.39 -20.23
C SER A 306 5.60 12.11 -19.69
N LEU A 307 5.45 11.89 -18.37
CA LEU A 307 4.14 11.74 -17.71
C LEU A 307 3.38 13.08 -17.62
N CYS A 308 4.08 14.20 -17.39
CA CYS A 308 3.49 15.53 -17.45
C CYS A 308 3.17 16.00 -18.89
N LEU A 309 4.00 15.64 -19.90
CA LEU A 309 3.76 16.01 -21.31
C LEU A 309 2.58 15.25 -21.91
N MET A 310 2.37 13.98 -21.54
CA MET A 310 1.22 13.19 -22.01
C MET A 310 -0.12 13.80 -21.58
N GLN A 311 -0.17 14.51 -20.45
CA GLN A 311 -1.37 15.23 -20.01
C GLN A 311 -1.57 16.59 -20.70
N LEU A 312 -0.52 17.18 -21.28
CA LEU A 312 -0.61 18.48 -21.96
C LEU A 312 -1.05 18.37 -23.43
N ILE A 313 -1.00 17.18 -24.02
CA ILE A 313 -1.35 16.94 -25.43
C ILE A 313 -2.85 16.55 -25.60
N LEU A 314 -3.58 16.32 -24.50
CA LEU A 314 -4.96 15.85 -24.50
C LEU A 314 -6.00 16.89 -23.99
N VAL A 315 -5.67 18.18 -24.07
CA VAL A 315 -6.63 19.30 -23.91
C VAL A 315 -6.69 20.11 -25.19
#